data_AF-A0AAE0K4Q3-F1
#
_entry.id   AF-A0AAE0K4Q3-F1
#
_cell.length_a   1.000
_cell.length_b   1.000
_cell.length_c   1.000
_cell.angle_alpha   90.00
_cell.angle_beta   90.00
_cell.angle_gamma   90.00
#
_symmetry.space_group_name_H-M   'P 1'
#
loop_
_entity.id
_entity.type
_entity.pdbx_description
1 polymer ?
#
loop_
_entity_poly.entity_id
_entity_poly.type
_entity_poly.pdbx_seq_one_letter_code
_entity_poly.pdbx_strand_id
1 'polypeptide(L)'
;HDRPESRLLWIKGDPGKDKTMLLCGINELERAIAADGQCHNLAYFFCQATDSRINNAIAVLRGLIYLLAHQQPRLISHVRKYTDADKSLSDANAWVALSDILGGILGDPNLKAT
;
A
#
# COMPACT_ATOMS: atom_id res chain seq x y z
N HIS A 1 2.76 -24.13 4.69
CA HIS A 1 1.93 -24.03 3.48
C HIS A 1 2.34 -22.72 2.81
N ASP A 2 3.47 -22.74 2.11
CA ASP A 2 4.02 -21.56 1.44
C ASP A 2 3.21 -21.31 0.18
N ARG A 3 2.48 -20.19 0.14
CA ARG A 3 1.84 -19.72 -1.08
C ARG A 3 2.92 -19.03 -1.94
N PRO A 4 3.04 -19.35 -3.24
CA PRO A 4 4.01 -18.71 -4.15
C PRO A 4 3.84 -17.19 -4.28
N GLU A 5 2.70 -16.64 -3.83
CA GLU A 5 2.28 -15.25 -4.04
C GLU A 5 2.65 -14.30 -2.89
N SER A 6 3.30 -14.78 -1.84
CA SER A 6 3.70 -13.95 -0.69
C SER A 6 5.21 -13.96 -0.51
N ARG A 7 5.91 -13.15 -1.32
CA ARG A 7 7.35 -12.88 -1.15
C ARG A 7 7.57 -11.91 0.01
N LEU A 8 7.32 -12.37 1.23
CA LEU A 8 7.55 -11.58 2.44
C LEU A 8 9.05 -11.50 2.72
N LEU A 9 9.64 -10.32 2.56
CA LEU A 9 11.02 -10.03 2.94
C LEU A 9 11.03 -9.19 4.22
N TRP A 10 11.50 -9.77 5.33
CA TRP A 10 11.61 -9.06 6.60
C TRP A 10 13.03 -8.53 6.81
N ILE A 11 13.20 -7.20 6.78
CA ILE A 11 14.49 -6.54 7.02
C ILE A 11 14.42 -5.82 8.37
N LYS A 12 15.20 -6.28 9.34
CA LYS A 12 15.32 -5.67 10.67
C LYS A 12 16.67 -4.97 10.80
N GLY A 13 16.66 -3.69 11.19
CA GLY A 13 17.87 -2.92 11.50
C GLY A 13 17.63 -2.03 12.72
N ASP A 14 18.66 -1.79 13.51
CA ASP A 14 18.59 -0.89 14.67
C ASP A 14 18.52 0.58 14.21
N PRO A 15 17.98 1.50 15.03
CA PRO A 15 18.00 2.93 14.73
C PRO A 15 19.42 3.40 14.40
N GLY A 16 19.60 4.13 13.30
CA GLY A 16 20.90 4.62 12.87
C GLY A 16 21.76 3.64 12.06
N LYS A 17 21.27 2.42 11.75
CA LYS A 17 21.95 1.48 10.83
C LYS A 17 21.09 1.22 9.59
N ASP A 18 21.51 1.81 8.48
CA ASP A 18 21.26 1.36 7.10
C ASP A 18 19.81 1.33 6.56
N LYS A 19 18.81 1.82 7.32
CA LYS A 19 17.42 1.97 6.82
C LYS A 19 17.31 2.93 5.62
N THR A 20 18.21 3.91 5.53
CA THR A 20 18.26 4.85 4.39
C THR A 20 18.62 4.13 3.09
N MET A 21 19.44 3.09 3.15
CA MET A 21 19.81 2.31 1.97
C MET A 21 18.61 1.51 1.43
N LEU A 22 17.69 1.07 2.31
CA LEU A 22 16.43 0.46 1.91
C LEU A 22 15.52 1.46 1.19
N LEU A 23 15.46 2.71 1.63
CA LEU A 23 14.72 3.78 0.94
C LEU A 23 15.27 4.01 -0.47
N CYS A 24 16.61 4.07 -0.61
CA CYS A 24 17.25 4.18 -1.92
C CYS A 24 16.88 2.98 -2.82
N GLY A 25 16.89 1.76 -2.29
CA GLY A 25 16.51 0.57 -3.05
C GLY A 25 15.05 0.58 -3.52
N ILE A 26 14.11 1.07 -2.71
CA ILE A 26 12.71 1.24 -3.12
C ILE A 26 12.60 2.28 -4.24
N ASN A 27 13.28 3.41 -4.12
CA ASN A 27 13.28 4.46 -5.14
C ASN A 27 13.93 3.98 -6.46
N GLU A 28 14.97 3.14 -6.39
CA GLU A 28 15.56 2.49 -7.56
C GLU A 28 14.59 1.50 -8.21
N LEU A 29 13.84 0.73 -7.40
CA LEU A 29 12.79 -0.17 -7.89
C LEU A 29 11.66 0.59 -8.58
N GLU A 30 11.20 1.71 -8.02
CA GLU A 30 10.21 2.59 -8.66
C GLU A 30 10.70 3.06 -10.04
N ARG A 31 11.96 3.50 -10.13
CA ARG A 31 12.57 3.94 -11.39
C ARG A 31 12.71 2.80 -12.39
N ALA A 32 13.07 1.61 -11.93
CA ALA A 32 13.19 0.42 -12.78
C ALA A 32 11.83 0.02 -13.37
N ILE A 33 10.77 0.01 -12.54
CA ILE A 33 9.40 -0.25 -12.98
C ILE A 33 8.95 0.79 -14.00
N ALA A 34 9.24 2.07 -13.76
CA ALA A 34 8.90 3.13 -14.71
C ALA A 34 9.65 3.00 -16.05
N ALA A 35 10.89 2.49 -16.03
CA ALA A 35 11.73 2.33 -17.22
C ALA A 35 11.41 1.07 -18.04
N ASP A 36 10.92 -0.01 -17.40
CA ASP A 36 10.56 -1.28 -18.05
C ASP A 36 9.35 -1.14 -19.02
N GLY A 37 8.61 -0.03 -18.94
CA GLY A 37 7.44 0.23 -19.79
C GLY A 37 6.24 -0.71 -19.53
N GLN A 38 6.43 -1.70 -18.67
CA GLN A 38 5.39 -2.56 -18.12
C GLN A 38 4.73 -1.86 -16.93
N CYS A 39 3.44 -2.13 -16.75
CA CYS A 39 2.72 -1.57 -15.61
C CYS A 39 2.73 -2.56 -14.44
N HIS A 40 3.83 -2.55 -13.70
CA HIS A 40 3.92 -3.22 -12.40
C HIS A 40 3.29 -2.34 -11.32
N ASN A 41 2.63 -2.96 -10.35
CA ASN A 41 2.09 -2.26 -9.19
C ASN A 41 3.12 -2.24 -8.06
N LEU A 42 3.34 -1.08 -7.46
CA LEU A 42 4.23 -0.93 -6.31
C LEU A 42 3.56 -0.07 -5.25
N ALA A 43 3.23 -0.66 -4.10
CA ALA A 43 2.69 0.08 -2.96
C ALA A 43 3.56 -0.17 -1.73
N TYR A 44 3.93 0.90 -1.04
CA TYR A 44 4.72 0.85 0.19
C TYR A 44 4.26 1.93 1.16
N PHE A 45 4.64 1.81 2.43
CA PHE A 45 4.34 2.82 3.42
C PHE A 45 5.47 2.89 4.45
N PHE A 46 5.90 4.12 4.78
CA PHE A 46 6.95 4.33 5.76
C PHE A 46 6.35 4.63 7.13
N CYS A 47 6.46 3.66 8.05
CA CYS A 47 6.10 3.87 9.44
C CYS A 47 7.21 4.64 10.16
N GLN A 48 6.92 5.85 10.64
CA GLN A 48 7.85 6.59 11.49
C GLN A 48 7.55 6.29 12.96
N ALA A 49 8.40 5.51 13.62
CA ALA A 49 8.16 4.99 14.96
C ALA A 49 7.77 6.07 16.00
N THR A 50 8.27 7.29 15.85
CA THR A 50 8.06 8.41 16.77
C THR A 50 6.80 9.24 16.47
N ASP A 51 6.10 9.00 15.36
CA ASP A 51 4.91 9.75 14.97
C ASP A 51 3.70 8.83 14.90
N SER A 52 2.84 8.88 15.92
CA SER A 52 1.65 8.04 16.06
C SER A 52 0.63 8.25 14.94
N ARG A 53 0.68 9.38 14.21
CA ARG A 53 -0.21 9.65 13.07
C ARG A 53 0.10 8.76 11.86
N ILE A 54 1.36 8.30 11.75
CA ILE A 54 1.89 7.51 10.63
C ILE A 54 2.57 6.22 11.10
N ASN A 55 2.32 5.80 12.34
CA ASN A 55 2.74 4.52 12.89
C ASN A 55 1.53 3.72 13.39
N ASN A 56 0.45 3.73 12.62
CA ASN A 56 -0.75 2.99 12.93
C ASN A 56 -1.31 2.30 11.68
N ALA A 57 -2.07 1.24 11.90
CA ALA A 57 -2.55 0.38 10.82
C ALA A 57 -3.51 1.11 9.86
N ILE A 58 -4.26 2.10 10.35
CA ILE A 58 -5.16 2.93 9.52
C ILE A 58 -4.35 3.78 8.52
N ALA A 59 -3.27 4.42 8.99
CA ALA A 59 -2.38 5.22 8.14
C ALA A 59 -1.71 4.36 7.06
N VAL A 60 -1.26 3.16 7.43
CA VAL A 60 -0.69 2.18 6.50
C VAL A 60 -1.71 1.83 5.40
N LEU A 61 -2.93 1.43 5.77
CA LEU A 61 -3.96 1.05 4.80
C LEU A 61 -4.34 2.23 3.88
N ARG A 62 -4.55 3.43 4.45
CA ARG A 62 -4.85 4.63 3.67
C ARG A 62 -3.74 4.94 2.66
N GLY A 63 -2.48 4.84 3.07
CA GLY A 63 -1.34 5.09 2.20
C GLY A 63 -1.22 4.08 1.06
N LEU A 64 -1.38 2.79 1.35
CA LEU A 64 -1.33 1.73 0.33
C LEU A 64 -2.47 1.85 -0.69
N ILE A 65 -3.69 2.08 -0.22
CA ILE A 65 -4.87 2.30 -1.08
C ILE A 65 -4.65 3.51 -1.98
N TYR A 66 -4.14 4.60 -1.43
CA TYR A 66 -3.85 5.81 -2.19
C TYR A 66 -2.85 5.54 -3.32
N LEU A 67 -1.74 4.87 -3.04
CA LEU A 67 -0.72 4.56 -4.05
C LEU A 67 -1.28 3.70 -5.18
N LEU A 68 -2.02 2.63 -4.86
CA LEU A 68 -2.63 1.76 -5.86
C LEU A 68 -3.67 2.49 -6.72
N ALA A 69 -4.54 3.28 -6.08
CA ALA A 69 -5.56 4.06 -6.79
C ALA A 69 -4.94 5.17 -7.66
N HIS A 70 -3.81 5.74 -7.24
CA HIS A 70 -3.07 6.73 -8.02
C HIS A 70 -2.41 6.10 -9.26
N GLN A 71 -1.81 4.92 -9.12
CA GLN A 71 -1.19 4.18 -10.22
C GLN A 71 -2.23 3.68 -11.24
N GLN A 72 -3.42 3.30 -10.77
CA GLN A 72 -4.48 2.75 -11.62
C GLN A 72 -5.83 3.41 -11.29
N PRO A 73 -6.20 4.50 -11.99
CA PRO A 73 -7.44 5.25 -11.71
C PRO A 73 -8.73 4.42 -11.77
N ARG A 74 -8.73 3.27 -12.45
CA ARG A 74 -9.88 2.34 -12.49
C ARG A 74 -10.23 1.76 -11.11
N LEU A 75 -9.22 1.62 -10.23
CA LEU A 75 -9.38 1.10 -8.88
C LEU A 75 -10.05 2.10 -7.92
N ILE A 76 -10.17 3.39 -8.31
CA ILE A 76 -10.87 4.42 -7.53
C ILE A 76 -12.33 4.03 -7.29
N SER A 77 -12.92 3.19 -8.15
CA SER A 77 -14.27 2.65 -7.97
C SER A 77 -14.44 1.95 -6.61
N HIS A 78 -13.43 1.23 -6.13
CA HIS A 78 -13.43 0.58 -4.80
C HIS A 78 -13.45 1.60 -3.66
N VAL A 79 -12.73 2.72 -3.82
CA VAL A 79 -12.68 3.79 -2.83
C VAL A 79 -14.01 4.54 -2.80
N ARG A 80 -14.55 4.88 -3.98
CA ARG A 80 -15.79 5.66 -4.13
C ARG A 80 -17.00 4.95 -3.52
N LYS A 81 -17.07 3.61 -3.63
CA LYS A 81 -18.12 2.80 -3.01
C LYS A 81 -18.25 3.04 -1.50
N TYR A 82 -17.17 3.43 -0.83
CA TYR A 82 -17.18 3.70 0.61
C TYR A 82 -17.37 5.18 0.95
N THR A 83 -16.95 6.10 0.08
CA THR A 83 -17.24 7.54 0.26
C THR A 83 -18.73 7.84 0.07
N ASP A 84 -19.38 7.15 -0.86
CA ASP A 84 -20.78 7.40 -1.21
C ASP A 84 -21.75 6.71 -0.23
N ALA A 85 -21.29 5.69 0.49
CA ALA A 85 -22.12 4.88 1.40
C ALA A 85 -22.33 5.51 2.79
N ASP A 86 -21.93 6.78 3.00
CA ASP A 86 -21.85 7.45 4.31
C ASP A 86 -21.09 6.61 5.38
N LYS A 87 -20.30 5.64 4.91
CA LYS A 87 -19.41 4.82 5.72
C LYS A 87 -18.21 5.68 5.99
N SER A 88 -18.34 6.51 7.02
CA SER A 88 -17.27 7.36 7.49
C SER A 88 -15.98 6.54 7.61
N LEU A 89 -14.96 6.96 6.87
CA LEU A 89 -13.58 6.50 7.07
C LEU A 89 -13.00 7.02 8.41
N SER A 90 -13.86 7.48 9.33
CA SER A 90 -13.55 7.82 10.71
C SER A 90 -13.03 6.62 11.50
N ASP A 91 -12.16 6.92 12.45
CA ASP A 91 -11.30 5.96 13.15
C ASP A 91 -12.06 4.80 13.82
N ALA A 92 -13.32 4.99 14.20
CA ALA A 92 -14.14 3.95 14.83
C ALA A 92 -14.37 2.72 13.93
N ASN A 93 -14.59 2.93 12.62
CA ASN A 93 -14.84 1.86 11.64
C ASN A 93 -13.82 1.85 10.49
N ALA A 94 -12.82 2.72 10.54
CA ALA A 94 -11.82 2.90 9.49
C ALA A 94 -11.08 1.60 9.16
N TRP A 95 -10.74 0.78 10.16
CA TRP A 95 -10.03 -0.47 9.93
C TRP A 95 -10.81 -1.40 9.01
N VAL A 96 -12.06 -1.70 9.35
CA VAL A 96 -12.92 -2.61 8.58
C VAL A 96 -13.14 -2.07 7.17
N ALA A 97 -13.50 -0.79 7.05
CA ALA A 97 -13.73 -0.17 5.74
C ALA A 97 -12.48 -0.20 4.85
N LEU A 98 -11.30 0.15 5.39
CA LEU A 98 -10.06 0.18 4.63
C LEU A 98 -9.55 -1.23 4.30
N SER A 99 -9.71 -2.20 5.21
CA SER A 99 -9.37 -3.60 4.92
C SER A 99 -10.23 -4.14 3.79
N ASP A 100 -11.53 -3.85 3.77
CA ASP A 100 -12.42 -4.25 2.67
C ASP A 100 -12.05 -3.57 1.35
N ILE A 101 -11.73 -2.26 1.37
CA ILE A 101 -11.31 -1.53 0.17
C ILE A 101 -10.02 -2.15 -0.39
N LEU A 102 -9.01 -2.35 0.46
CA LEU A 102 -7.75 -2.94 0.03
C LEU A 102 -7.97 -4.37 -0.50
N GLY A 103 -8.78 -5.18 0.18
CA GLY A 103 -9.15 -6.52 -0.28
C GLY A 103 -9.86 -6.50 -1.64
N GLY A 104 -10.78 -5.56 -1.85
CA GLY A 104 -11.47 -5.36 -3.12
C GLY A 104 -10.53 -4.95 -4.26
N ILE A 105 -9.57 -4.08 -3.97
CA ILE A 105 -8.52 -3.68 -4.92
C ILE A 105 -7.63 -4.88 -5.27
N LEU A 106 -7.14 -5.62 -4.27
CA LEU A 106 -6.25 -6.77 -4.47
C LEU A 106 -6.93 -7.94 -5.19
N GLY A 107 -8.24 -8.06 -5.08
CA GLY A 107 -9.06 -9.04 -5.80
C GLY A 107 -9.62 -8.54 -7.14
N ASP A 108 -9.33 -7.30 -7.56
CA ASP A 108 -9.87 -6.77 -8.81
C ASP A 108 -9.19 -7.43 -10.02
N PRO A 109 -9.93 -8.03 -10.97
CA PRO A 109 -9.34 -8.64 -12.16
C PRO A 109 -8.62 -7.64 -13.08
N ASN A 110 -8.88 -6.34 -12.92
CA ASN A 110 -8.18 -5.27 -13.62
C ASN A 110 -6.89 -4.83 -12.91
N LEU A 111 -6.63 -5.32 -11.70
CA LEU A 111 -5.34 -5.11 -11.05
C LEU A 111 -4.28 -5.86 -11.84
N LYS A 112 -3.38 -5.09 -12.47
CA LYS A 112 -2.29 -5.68 -13.26
C LYS A 112 -1.43 -6.60 -12.38
N ALA A 113 -1.06 -7.76 -12.93
CA ALA A 113 -0.19 -8.69 -12.22
C ALA A 113 1.15 -8.03 -11.89
N THR A 114 1.61 -8.21 -10.64
CA THR A 114 2.96 -7.87 -10.16
C THR A 114 4.00 -8.91 -10.54
#